data_AF-A0A4Y1ZGL5-F1
#
_entry.id   AF-A0A4Y1ZGL5-F1
#
_cell.length_a   1.000
_cell.length_b   1.000
_cell.length_c   1.000
_cell.angle_alpha   90.00
_cell.angle_beta   90.00
_cell.angle_gamma   90.00
#
_symmetry.space_group_name_H-M   'P 1'
#
loop_
_entity.id
_entity.type
_entity.pdbx_description
1 polymer ?
#
loop_
_entity_poly.entity_id
_entity_poly.type
_entity_poly.pdbx_seq_one_letter_code
_entity_poly.pdbx_strand_id
1 'polypeptide(L)'
;MRKPVSVDQYIEKIKPVIRRNKFSQLKIDEIAKYMDISKVTLYKHFSSKDEIIQRVVMYYINYLQGADTFVKDDSVSYVERFQMTFLQSLICVAFISDLFLNDLKEFYPHHLRILQLRNKVELKIYKPFLNPE
;
A
#
# COMPACT_ATOMS: atom_id res chain seq x y z
N MET A 1 19.14 -4.98 -25.23
CA MET A 1 17.76 -4.43 -25.09
C MET A 1 17.45 -4.26 -23.62
N ARG A 2 17.06 -3.05 -23.14
CA ARG A 2 16.52 -2.87 -21.79
C ARG A 2 15.15 -3.57 -21.73
N LYS A 3 14.91 -4.41 -20.71
CA LYS A 3 13.58 -5.00 -20.47
C LYS A 3 12.54 -3.87 -20.38
N PRO A 4 11.33 -4.04 -20.94
CA PRO A 4 10.26 -3.09 -20.73
C PRO A 4 10.04 -2.92 -19.23
N VAL A 5 9.97 -1.67 -18.79
CA VAL A 5 9.70 -1.33 -17.39
C VAL A 5 8.31 -1.89 -17.05
N SER A 6 8.22 -2.73 -16.02
CA SER A 6 6.94 -3.34 -15.64
C SER A 6 5.99 -2.30 -15.05
N VAL A 7 4.69 -2.57 -15.10
CA VAL A 7 3.67 -1.75 -14.43
C VAL A 7 4.03 -1.54 -12.95
N ASP A 8 4.54 -2.58 -12.29
CA ASP A 8 4.93 -2.52 -10.88
C ASP A 8 6.02 -1.47 -10.63
N GLN A 9 6.99 -1.32 -11.55
CA GLN A 9 8.04 -0.31 -11.41
C GLN A 9 7.48 1.12 -11.46
N TYR A 10 6.39 1.37 -12.18
CA TYR A 10 5.71 2.67 -12.15
C TYR A 10 4.93 2.87 -10.86
N ILE A 11 4.28 1.82 -10.35
CA ILE A 11 3.58 1.85 -9.06
C ILE A 11 4.55 2.14 -7.91
N GLU A 12 5.74 1.53 -7.93
CA GLU A 12 6.81 1.78 -6.96
C GLU A 12 7.25 3.24 -6.91
N LYS A 13 7.29 3.93 -8.07
CA LYS A 13 7.63 5.36 -8.15
C LYS A 13 6.52 6.26 -7.63
N ILE A 14 5.26 5.97 -7.92
CA ILE A 14 4.14 6.87 -7.58
C ILE A 14 3.60 6.67 -6.15
N LYS A 15 3.71 5.46 -5.59
CA LYS A 15 3.18 5.16 -4.25
C LYS A 15 3.65 6.12 -3.14
N PRO A 16 4.94 6.55 -3.03
CA PRO A 16 5.33 7.50 -1.99
C PRO A 16 4.70 8.89 -2.20
N VAL A 17 4.44 9.28 -3.44
CA VAL A 17 3.80 10.56 -3.78
C VAL A 17 2.33 10.53 -3.40
N ILE A 18 1.59 9.50 -3.83
CA ILE A 18 0.18 9.32 -3.49
C ILE A 18 -0.03 9.23 -1.98
N ARG A 19 0.91 8.62 -1.24
CA ARG A 19 0.86 8.58 0.22
C ARG A 19 0.96 9.95 0.87
N ARG A 20 1.89 10.80 0.40
CA ARG A 20 2.26 12.04 1.11
C ARG A 20 1.47 13.26 0.66
N ASN A 21 0.70 13.14 -0.41
CA ASN A 21 -0.05 14.22 -1.00
C ASN A 21 -1.54 13.92 -0.96
N LYS A 22 -2.35 14.97 -1.09
CA LYS A 22 -3.76 14.85 -1.41
C LYS A 22 -3.89 14.37 -2.86
N PHE A 23 -3.87 13.05 -3.10
CA PHE A 23 -3.84 12.45 -4.43
C PHE A 23 -5.05 12.83 -5.29
N SER A 24 -6.17 13.24 -4.69
CA SER A 24 -7.31 13.81 -5.42
C SER A 24 -6.91 15.04 -6.24
N GLN A 25 -5.94 15.82 -5.77
CA GLN A 25 -5.43 17.02 -6.45
C GLN A 25 -4.35 16.74 -7.51
N LEU A 26 -3.74 15.55 -7.51
CA LEU A 26 -2.70 15.21 -8.49
C LEU A 26 -3.27 15.14 -9.91
N LYS A 27 -2.70 15.92 -10.82
CA LYS A 27 -3.04 15.86 -12.24
C LYS A 27 -2.29 14.71 -12.91
N ILE A 28 -2.88 14.18 -13.98
CA ILE A 28 -2.28 13.05 -14.70
C ILE A 28 -0.87 13.37 -15.25
N ASP A 29 -0.63 14.63 -15.61
CA ASP A 29 0.68 15.08 -16.10
C ASP A 29 1.73 15.11 -14.98
N GLU A 30 1.33 15.40 -13.75
CA GLU A 30 2.21 15.30 -12.57
C GLU A 30 2.50 13.85 -12.24
N ILE A 31 1.49 12.97 -12.30
CA ILE A 31 1.66 11.52 -12.10
C ILE A 31 2.65 10.95 -13.11
N ALA A 32 2.52 11.31 -14.40
CA ALA A 32 3.44 10.90 -15.44
C ALA A 32 4.88 11.35 -15.16
N LYS A 33 5.06 12.61 -14.71
CA LYS A 33 6.37 13.14 -14.29
C LYS A 33 6.97 12.35 -13.12
N TYR A 34 6.20 12.05 -12.09
CA TYR A 34 6.68 11.25 -10.95
C TYR A 34 7.05 9.82 -11.34
N MET A 35 6.38 9.25 -12.35
CA MET A 35 6.71 7.94 -12.92
C MET A 35 7.91 7.99 -13.90
N ASP A 36 8.38 9.18 -14.26
CA ASP A 36 9.42 9.45 -15.26
C ASP A 36 9.04 8.90 -16.65
N ILE A 37 7.81 9.19 -17.07
CA ILE A 37 7.26 8.81 -18.36
C ILE A 37 6.42 9.93 -18.97
N SER A 38 6.19 9.86 -20.29
CA SER A 38 5.23 10.75 -20.95
C SER A 38 3.78 10.39 -20.59
N LYS A 39 2.86 11.35 -20.70
CA LYS A 39 1.42 11.11 -20.58
C LYS A 39 0.93 10.03 -21.55
N VAL A 40 1.47 10.03 -22.79
CA VAL A 40 1.15 9.02 -23.81
C VAL A 40 1.61 7.63 -23.36
N THR A 41 2.81 7.51 -22.79
CA THR A 41 3.32 6.24 -22.24
C THR A 41 2.50 5.78 -21.04
N LEU A 42 2.10 6.71 -20.15
CA LEU A 42 1.23 6.40 -19.02
C LEU A 42 -0.08 5.76 -19.50
N TYR A 43 -0.75 6.36 -20.48
CA TYR A 43 -2.01 5.82 -21.00
C TYR A 43 -1.88 4.49 -21.75
N LYS A 44 -0.67 4.09 -22.15
CA LYS A 44 -0.42 2.72 -22.67
C LYS A 44 -0.45 1.66 -21.56
N HIS A 45 -0.21 2.05 -20.30
CA HIS A 45 -0.13 1.13 -19.16
C HIS A 45 -1.32 1.24 -18.19
N PHE A 46 -2.00 2.39 -18.20
CA PHE A 46 -3.11 2.70 -17.30
C PHE A 46 -4.23 3.39 -18.09
N SER A 47 -5.44 2.85 -18.00
CA SER A 47 -6.66 3.39 -18.59
C SER A 47 -7.11 4.70 -17.94
N SER A 48 -6.80 4.92 -16.66
CA SER A 48 -7.24 6.10 -15.93
C SER A 48 -6.36 6.41 -14.70
N LYS A 49 -6.57 7.59 -14.12
CA LYS A 49 -6.03 7.93 -12.79
C LYS A 49 -6.58 6.97 -11.72
N ASP A 50 -7.86 6.60 -11.82
CA ASP A 50 -8.49 5.66 -10.88
C ASP A 50 -7.78 4.32 -10.85
N GLU A 51 -7.40 3.76 -12.01
CA GLU A 51 -6.66 2.50 -12.07
C GLU A 51 -5.33 2.58 -11.32
N ILE A 52 -4.62 3.71 -11.43
CA ILE A 52 -3.36 3.95 -10.72
C ILE A 52 -3.60 3.96 -9.21
N ILE A 53 -4.61 4.71 -8.76
CA ILE A 53 -4.98 4.77 -7.33
C ILE A 53 -5.36 3.38 -6.83
N GLN A 54 -6.20 2.65 -7.55
CA GLN A 54 -6.62 1.29 -7.20
C GLN A 54 -5.43 0.33 -7.06
N ARG A 55 -4.49 0.36 -8.00
CA ARG A 55 -3.26 -0.46 -7.92
C ARG A 55 -2.41 -0.11 -6.69
N VAL A 56 -2.31 1.18 -6.35
CA VAL A 56 -1.59 1.62 -5.13
C VAL A 56 -2.32 1.18 -3.85
N VAL A 57 -3.65 1.28 -3.79
CA VAL A 57 -4.43 0.78 -2.66
C VAL A 57 -4.28 -0.74 -2.53
N MET A 58 -4.34 -1.46 -3.64
CA MET A 58 -4.17 -2.92 -3.65
C MET A 58 -2.79 -3.32 -3.17
N TYR A 59 -1.74 -2.57 -3.53
CA TYR A 59 -0.40 -2.75 -2.98
C TYR A 59 -0.41 -2.66 -1.45
N TYR A 60 -1.06 -1.64 -0.87
CA TYR A 60 -1.15 -1.52 0.59
C TYR A 60 -1.99 -2.62 1.23
N ILE A 61 -3.10 -3.02 0.62
CA ILE A 61 -3.92 -4.14 1.09
C ILE A 61 -3.11 -5.45 1.11
N ASN A 62 -2.36 -5.74 0.05
CA ASN A 62 -1.52 -6.93 -0.04
C ASN A 62 -0.34 -6.85 0.93
N TYR A 63 0.22 -5.67 1.14
CA TYR A 63 1.26 -5.46 2.15
C TYR A 63 0.73 -5.79 3.56
N LEU A 64 -0.48 -5.37 3.90
CA LEU A 64 -1.13 -5.72 5.18
C LEU A 64 -1.37 -7.23 5.30
N GLN A 65 -1.58 -7.95 4.20
CA GLN A 65 -1.74 -9.42 4.21
C GLN A 65 -0.42 -10.16 4.47
N GLY A 66 0.73 -9.58 4.13
CA GLY A 66 2.03 -10.23 4.32
C GLY A 66 2.36 -10.55 5.78
N ALA A 67 1.68 -9.89 6.75
CA ALA A 67 1.85 -10.16 8.17
C ALA A 67 1.37 -11.57 8.54
N ASP A 68 0.26 -12.00 7.93
CA ASP A 68 -0.38 -13.27 8.21
C ASP A 68 0.56 -14.45 7.95
N THR A 69 1.46 -14.31 6.97
CA THR A 69 2.43 -15.34 6.59
C THR A 69 3.44 -15.62 7.69
N PHE A 70 3.95 -14.59 8.37
CA PHE A 70 4.97 -14.77 9.42
C PHE A 70 4.36 -15.16 10.75
N VAL A 71 3.22 -14.59 11.12
CA VAL A 71 2.62 -14.83 12.44
C VAL A 71 2.16 -16.29 12.61
N LYS A 72 1.74 -16.94 11.52
CA LYS A 72 1.23 -18.32 11.54
C LYS A 72 2.29 -19.36 11.19
N ASP A 73 3.53 -18.95 10.96
CA ASP A 73 4.61 -19.87 10.62
C ASP A 73 5.27 -20.42 11.90
N ASP A 74 4.79 -21.57 12.35
CA ASP A 74 5.31 -22.26 13.53
C ASP A 74 6.75 -22.79 13.33
N SER A 75 7.29 -22.77 12.10
CA SER A 75 8.69 -23.11 11.84
C SER A 75 9.69 -22.00 12.20
N VAL A 76 9.21 -20.77 12.37
CA VAL A 76 9.99 -19.60 12.79
C VAL A 76 9.92 -19.43 14.30
N SER A 77 10.94 -18.91 14.97
CA SER A 77 10.86 -18.71 16.43
C SER A 77 9.85 -17.61 16.79
N TYR A 78 9.28 -17.67 18.01
CA TYR A 78 8.37 -16.62 18.50
C TYR A 78 9.00 -15.22 18.42
N VAL A 79 10.28 -15.10 18.81
CA VAL A 79 11.01 -13.82 18.81
C VAL A 79 11.15 -13.27 17.40
N GLU A 80 11.51 -14.10 16.42
CA GLU A 80 11.61 -13.69 15.02
C GLU A 80 10.26 -13.31 14.45
N ARG A 81 9.21 -14.11 14.71
CA ARG A 81 7.84 -13.75 14.32
C ARG A 81 7.44 -12.40 14.88
N PHE A 82 7.69 -12.15 16.17
CA PHE A 82 7.41 -10.87 16.81
C PHE A 82 8.17 -9.72 16.16
N GLN A 83 9.47 -9.86 15.91
CA GLN A 83 10.29 -8.81 15.28
C GLN A 83 9.82 -8.45 13.88
N MET A 84 9.55 -9.45 13.03
CA MET A 84 9.05 -9.23 11.66
C MET A 84 7.70 -8.52 11.67
N THR A 85 6.81 -9.00 12.54
CA THR A 85 5.45 -8.51 12.73
C THR A 85 5.47 -7.07 13.29
N PHE A 86 6.32 -6.79 14.28
CA PHE A 86 6.51 -5.45 14.83
C PHE A 86 7.05 -4.46 13.79
N LEU A 87 8.08 -4.85 13.02
CA LEU A 87 8.64 -4.01 11.96
C LEU A 87 7.59 -3.67 10.90
N GLN A 88 6.77 -4.65 10.52
CA GLN A 88 5.67 -4.45 9.60
C GLN A 88 4.63 -3.46 10.15
N SER A 89 4.27 -3.55 11.43
CA SER A 89 3.34 -2.59 12.06
C SER A 89 3.85 -1.14 11.98
N LEU A 90 5.15 -0.92 12.17
CA LEU A 90 5.77 0.41 12.04
C LEU A 90 5.69 0.93 10.60
N ILE A 91 5.89 0.04 9.62
CA ILE A 91 5.74 0.38 8.20
C ILE A 91 4.27 0.73 7.90
N CYS A 92 3.30 -0.03 8.40
CA CYS A 92 1.88 0.29 8.20
C CYS A 92 1.51 1.69 8.72
N VAL A 93 1.98 2.06 9.92
CA VAL A 93 1.75 3.40 10.49
C VAL A 93 2.47 4.50 9.70
N ALA A 94 3.72 4.25 9.28
CA ALA A 94 4.49 5.23 8.51
C ALA A 94 4.01 5.38 7.05
N PHE A 95 3.27 4.40 6.52
CA PHE A 95 2.89 4.33 5.11
C PHE A 95 1.43 4.71 4.80
N ILE A 96 0.62 5.06 5.80
CA ILE A 96 -0.78 5.45 5.60
C ILE A 96 -1.01 6.81 6.27
N SER A 97 -0.88 7.90 5.49
CA SER A 97 -1.09 9.25 6.02
C SER A 97 -2.57 9.61 6.16
N ASP A 98 -2.89 10.56 7.04
CA ASP A 98 -4.25 11.09 7.16
C ASP A 98 -4.75 11.71 5.84
N LEU A 99 -3.85 12.34 5.07
CA LEU A 99 -4.20 12.92 3.77
C LEU A 99 -4.67 11.84 2.79
N PHE A 100 -3.96 10.71 2.73
CA PHE A 100 -4.32 9.57 1.90
C PHE A 100 -5.65 8.95 2.35
N LEU A 101 -5.83 8.76 3.66
CA LEU A 101 -7.07 8.20 4.22
C LEU A 101 -8.28 9.12 3.97
N ASN A 102 -8.10 10.43 4.07
CA ASN A 102 -9.16 11.41 3.82
C ASN A 102 -9.59 11.39 2.35
N ASP A 103 -8.65 11.37 1.41
CA ASP A 103 -9.01 11.25 -0.01
C ASP A 103 -9.64 9.88 -0.33
N LEU A 104 -9.18 8.79 0.27
CA LEU A 104 -9.84 7.48 0.11
C LEU A 104 -11.27 7.51 0.66
N LYS A 105 -11.50 8.19 1.77
CA LYS A 105 -12.83 8.33 2.36
C LYS A 105 -13.78 9.08 1.43
N GLU A 106 -13.28 10.14 0.81
CA GLU A 106 -14.07 11.03 -0.05
C GLU A 106 -14.34 10.40 -1.43
N PHE A 107 -13.32 9.83 -2.08
CA PHE A 107 -13.41 9.41 -3.48
C PHE A 107 -13.46 7.89 -3.68
N TYR A 108 -12.99 7.09 -2.73
CA TYR A 108 -12.89 5.63 -2.86
C TYR A 108 -13.35 4.88 -1.58
N PRO A 109 -14.56 5.15 -1.04
CA PRO A 109 -14.98 4.65 0.27
C PRO A 109 -15.00 3.12 0.38
N HIS A 110 -15.22 2.42 -0.75
CA HIS A 110 -15.13 0.95 -0.77
C HIS A 110 -13.69 0.46 -0.50
N HIS A 111 -12.70 1.09 -1.11
CA HIS A 111 -11.29 0.76 -0.93
C HIS A 111 -10.83 1.07 0.50
N LEU A 112 -11.27 2.19 1.07
CA LEU A 112 -11.06 2.51 2.48
C LEU A 112 -11.61 1.40 3.38
N ARG A 113 -12.84 0.92 3.13
CA ARG A 113 -13.46 -0.13 3.92
C ARG A 113 -12.66 -1.43 3.87
N ILE A 114 -12.16 -1.82 2.70
CA ILE A 114 -11.30 -3.01 2.57
C ILE A 114 -10.02 -2.84 3.39
N LEU A 115 -9.34 -1.70 3.24
CA LEU A 115 -8.11 -1.40 3.98
C LEU A 115 -8.34 -1.43 5.50
N GLN A 116 -9.43 -0.83 5.99
CA GLN A 116 -9.81 -0.84 7.41
C GLN A 116 -10.15 -2.24 7.92
N LEU A 117 -10.89 -3.04 7.14
CA LEU A 117 -11.21 -4.42 7.51
C LEU A 117 -9.93 -5.25 7.65
N ARG A 118 -8.95 -5.04 6.77
CA ARG A 118 -7.66 -5.73 6.85
C ARG A 118 -6.84 -5.28 8.06
N ASN A 119 -6.71 -3.99 8.30
CA ASN A 119 -6.00 -3.48 9.47
C ASN A 119 -6.60 -4.02 10.80
N LYS A 120 -7.94 -4.12 10.90
CA LYS A 120 -8.60 -4.74 12.07
C LYS A 120 -8.28 -6.23 12.25
N VAL A 121 -8.11 -6.98 11.15
CA VAL A 121 -7.70 -8.39 11.21
C VAL A 121 -6.26 -8.48 11.73
N GLU A 122 -5.37 -7.63 11.20
CA GLU A 122 -3.99 -7.51 11.68
C GLU A 122 -3.94 -7.25 13.19
N LEU A 123 -4.67 -6.26 13.70
CA LEU A 123 -4.73 -5.95 15.15
C LEU A 123 -5.17 -7.14 16.02
N LYS A 124 -6.04 -8.02 15.50
CA LYS A 124 -6.41 -9.26 16.22
C LYS A 124 -5.26 -10.27 16.22
N ILE A 125 -4.52 -10.36 15.12
CA ILE A 125 -3.34 -11.21 14.97
C ILE A 125 -2.20 -10.73 15.87
N TYR A 126 -2.08 -9.42 16.11
CA TYR A 126 -1.10 -8.84 17.02
C TYR A 126 -1.40 -9.12 18.51
N LYS A 127 -2.64 -9.45 18.87
CA LYS A 127 -3.10 -9.58 20.26
C LYS A 127 -2.24 -10.54 21.13
N PRO A 128 -1.79 -11.71 20.64
CA PRO A 128 -0.92 -12.62 21.41
C PRO A 128 0.48 -12.05 21.71
N PHE A 129 0.92 -11.03 20.96
CA PHE A 129 2.20 -10.36 21.22
C PHE A 129 2.08 -9.21 22.22
N LEU A 130 0.89 -8.63 22.38
CA LEU A 130 0.64 -7.51 23.30
C LEU A 130 0.37 -7.96 24.74
N ASN A 131 -0.09 -9.21 24.90
CA ASN A 131 -0.29 -9.87 26.19
C ASN A 131 0.28 -11.29 26.10
N PRO A 132 1.60 -11.48 26.29
CA PRO A 132 2.15 -12.81 26.47
C PRO A 132 1.62 -13.40 27.78
N GLU A 133 1.00 -14.59 27.72
CA GLU A 133 0.76 -15.42 28.92
C GLU A 133 2.09 -15.95 29.48
#